data_AF-A0A951B512-F1
#
_entry.id   AF-A0A951B512-F1
#
_cell.length_a   1.000
_cell.length_b   1.000
_cell.length_c   1.000
_cell.angle_alpha   90.00
_cell.angle_beta   90.00
_cell.angle_gamma   90.00
#
_symmetry.space_group_name_H-M   'P 1'
#
loop_
_entity.id
_entity.type
_entity.pdbx_description
1 polymer ?
#
loop_
_entity_poly.entity_id
_entity_poly.type
_entity_poly.pdbx_seq_one_letter_code
_entity_poly.pdbx_strand_id
1 'polypeptide(L)'
;MSNETKETRPGASRRSVLKGAGAVAGAAVGSQLITGFPAVWSQEDKVLRYLGTAVNQSDDITKKVKADTGITIEYISATTDDVTKRVVTQPNSFDVLDTEYFSLKKLVPSGNILAMDAKKIKYFDEITPIFTKGELPNGKKIGDQGT
;
A
#
# COMPACT_ATOMS: atom_id res chain seq x y z
N MET A 1 60.28 -25.97 -39.48
CA MET A 1 59.95 -25.04 -38.37
C MET A 1 59.34 -23.79 -38.97
N SER A 2 58.04 -23.58 -38.80
CA SER A 2 57.39 -22.29 -39.06
C SER A 2 56.01 -22.34 -38.40
N ASN A 3 55.91 -21.73 -37.22
CA ASN A 3 54.66 -21.56 -36.48
C ASN A 3 53.80 -20.51 -37.18
N GLU A 4 52.62 -20.89 -37.67
CA GLU A 4 51.58 -19.93 -38.04
C GLU A 4 50.92 -19.38 -36.77
N THR A 5 51.01 -18.06 -36.59
CA THR A 5 50.35 -17.32 -35.52
C THR A 5 48.91 -17.02 -35.96
N LYS A 6 47.93 -17.60 -35.27
CA LYS A 6 46.50 -17.38 -35.53
C LYS A 6 46.09 -16.01 -34.97
N GLU A 7 45.82 -15.03 -35.83
CA GLU A 7 45.28 -13.74 -35.41
C GLU A 7 43.86 -13.88 -34.84
N THR A 8 43.68 -13.46 -33.58
CA THR A 8 42.38 -13.35 -32.92
C THR A 8 41.71 -12.04 -33.32
N ARG A 9 40.65 -12.13 -34.13
CA ARG A 9 39.83 -10.95 -34.49
C ARG A 9 39.16 -10.38 -33.23
N PRO A 10 39.23 -9.06 -32.96
CA PRO A 10 38.60 -8.48 -31.79
C PRO A 10 37.07 -8.52 -31.97
N GLY A 11 36.42 -9.45 -31.27
CA GLY A 11 34.96 -9.52 -31.22
C GLY A 11 34.39 -8.27 -30.53
N ALA A 12 33.26 -7.77 -31.04
CA ALA A 12 32.58 -6.62 -30.45
C ALA A 12 32.27 -6.90 -28.98
N SER A 13 32.94 -6.17 -28.08
CA SER A 13 32.72 -6.28 -26.65
C SER A 13 31.32 -5.78 -26.29
N ARG A 14 30.64 -6.44 -25.36
CA ARG A 14 29.36 -5.99 -24.79
C ARG A 14 29.41 -4.51 -24.36
N ARG A 15 30.58 -4.05 -23.88
CA ARG A 15 30.84 -2.65 -23.52
C ARG A 15 30.82 -1.72 -24.73
N SER A 16 31.33 -2.14 -25.88
CA SER A 16 31.31 -1.37 -27.12
C SER A 16 29.89 -1.26 -27.67
N VAL A 17 29.09 -2.32 -27.55
CA VAL A 17 27.66 -2.31 -27.91
C VAL A 17 26.88 -1.37 -26.99
N LEU A 18 27.10 -1.43 -25.66
CA LEU A 18 26.44 -0.55 -24.69
C LEU A 18 26.84 0.93 -24.89
N LYS A 19 28.11 1.21 -25.17
CA LYS A 19 28.57 2.57 -25.51
C LYS A 19 27.97 3.07 -26.83
N GLY A 20 27.86 2.19 -27.84
CA GLY A 20 27.21 2.52 -29.11
C GLY A 20 25.71 2.80 -28.93
N ALA A 21 25.00 1.96 -28.17
CA ALA A 21 23.59 2.16 -27.86
C ALA A 21 23.34 3.44 -27.06
N GLY A 22 24.18 3.76 -26.08
CA GLY A 22 24.11 5.01 -25.32
C GLY A 22 24.36 6.27 -26.18
N ALA A 23 25.29 6.20 -27.14
CA ALA A 23 25.56 7.29 -28.07
C ALA A 23 24.41 7.52 -29.07
N VAL A 24 23.80 6.45 -29.56
CA VAL A 24 22.61 6.52 -30.45
C VAL A 24 21.39 7.04 -29.70
N ALA A 25 21.17 6.60 -28.46
CA ALA A 25 20.10 7.13 -27.61
C ALA A 25 20.31 8.62 -27.27
N GLY A 26 21.54 9.03 -26.95
CA GLY A 26 21.88 10.43 -26.67
C GLY A 26 21.69 11.35 -27.88
N ALA A 27 22.04 10.88 -29.09
CA ALA A 27 21.82 11.63 -30.33
C ALA A 27 20.33 11.70 -30.73
N ALA A 28 19.55 10.67 -30.40
CA ALA A 28 18.10 10.65 -30.64
C ALA A 28 17.33 11.61 -29.71
N VAL A 29 17.76 11.75 -28.44
CA VAL A 29 17.18 12.72 -27.50
C VAL A 29 17.43 14.18 -27.94
N GLY A 30 18.60 14.46 -28.54
CA GLY A 30 18.94 15.81 -29.00
C GLY A 30 18.35 16.23 -30.36
N SER A 31 17.87 15.28 -31.17
CA SER A 31 17.50 15.54 -32.58
C SER A 31 16.02 15.81 -32.83
N GLN A 32 15.15 15.82 -31.79
CA GLN A 32 13.70 15.98 -31.93
C GLN A 32 13.01 14.97 -32.89
N LEU A 33 13.73 13.95 -33.37
CA LEU A 33 13.20 12.89 -34.25
C LEU A 33 12.44 11.81 -33.48
N ILE A 34 12.42 11.88 -32.15
CA ILE A 34 11.58 11.04 -31.29
C ILE A 34 10.20 11.70 -31.19
N THR A 35 9.31 11.39 -32.14
CA THR A 35 7.88 11.76 -32.07
C THR A 35 7.08 10.87 -31.12
N GLY A 36 7.72 9.87 -30.50
CA GLY A 36 7.14 9.02 -29.48
C GLY A 36 7.67 9.42 -28.13
N PHE A 37 6.92 10.26 -27.40
CA PHE A 37 7.10 10.44 -25.95
C PHE A 37 7.45 9.08 -25.32
N PRO A 38 8.39 9.00 -24.36
CA PRO A 38 8.59 7.76 -23.63
C PRO A 38 7.21 7.32 -23.15
N ALA A 39 6.79 6.12 -23.55
CA ALA A 39 5.54 5.55 -23.06
C ALA A 39 5.70 5.47 -21.55
N VAL A 40 5.18 6.47 -20.85
CA VAL A 40 5.15 6.50 -19.39
C VAL A 40 4.21 5.37 -19.03
N TRP A 41 4.78 4.19 -18.77
CA TRP A 41 4.10 3.14 -18.04
C TRP A 41 3.84 3.69 -16.64
N SER A 42 2.74 4.44 -16.52
CA SER A 42 2.23 4.88 -15.22
C SER A 42 1.95 3.62 -14.42
N GLN A 43 2.57 3.53 -13.25
CA GLN A 43 2.21 2.51 -12.27
C GLN A 43 0.72 2.68 -11.95
N GLU A 44 -0.02 1.57 -11.82
CA GLU A 44 -1.42 1.64 -11.41
C GLU A 44 -1.56 2.44 -10.10
N ASP A 45 -2.64 3.20 -10.00
CA ASP A 45 -2.93 4.00 -8.81
C ASP A 45 -2.96 3.08 -7.58
N LYS A 46 -2.28 3.50 -6.51
CA LYS A 46 -2.31 2.78 -5.24
C LYS A 46 -3.66 3.01 -4.59
N VAL A 47 -4.49 1.97 -4.55
CA VAL A 47 -5.81 1.99 -3.92
C VAL A 47 -5.78 1.27 -2.59
N LEU A 48 -6.38 1.88 -1.56
CA LEU A 48 -6.61 1.28 -0.25
C LEU A 48 -8.12 1.10 -0.05
N ARG A 49 -8.58 -0.15 0.02
CA ARG A 49 -9.99 -0.49 0.18
C ARG A 49 -10.36 -0.54 1.66
N TYR A 50 -11.23 0.37 2.05
CA TYR A 50 -11.66 0.58 3.44
C TYR A 50 -13.10 0.07 3.61
N LEU A 51 -13.27 -1.05 4.31
CA LEU A 51 -14.59 -1.64 4.59
C LEU A 51 -15.11 -1.16 5.94
N GLY A 52 -16.33 -0.60 5.97
CA GLY A 52 -16.94 -0.14 7.23
C GLY A 52 -18.41 0.28 7.07
N THR A 53 -18.99 0.85 8.13
CA THR A 53 -20.41 1.21 8.22
C THR A 53 -20.72 2.68 7.89
N ALA A 54 -19.81 3.35 7.17
CA ALA A 54 -19.92 4.74 6.68
C ALA A 54 -19.91 5.86 7.73
N VAL A 55 -19.65 5.56 9.00
CA VAL A 55 -19.65 6.58 10.07
C VAL A 55 -18.37 7.45 10.11
N ASN A 56 -17.29 7.01 9.48
CA ASN A 56 -15.96 7.64 9.53
C ASN A 56 -15.36 7.90 8.13
N GLN A 57 -16.20 7.93 7.10
CA GLN A 57 -15.79 8.02 5.69
C GLN A 57 -15.86 9.48 5.21
N SER A 58 -14.92 10.31 5.67
CA SER A 58 -14.88 11.74 5.31
C SER A 58 -14.13 12.01 4.01
N ASP A 59 -14.76 12.75 3.10
CA ASP A 59 -14.16 13.17 1.83
C ASP A 59 -12.87 14.00 2.02
N ASP A 60 -12.81 14.83 3.06
CA ASP A 60 -11.66 15.67 3.33
C ASP A 60 -10.46 14.84 3.79
N ILE A 61 -10.70 13.73 4.49
CA ILE A 61 -9.66 12.76 4.83
C ILE A 61 -9.13 12.09 3.56
N THR A 62 -10.01 11.63 2.66
CA THR A 62 -9.59 11.01 1.39
C THR A 62 -8.75 11.94 0.53
N LYS A 63 -9.16 13.20 0.38
CA LYS A 63 -8.40 14.21 -0.38
C LYS A 63 -7.02 14.43 0.25
N LYS A 64 -6.96 14.55 1.57
CA LYS A 64 -5.70 14.79 2.28
C LYS A 64 -4.75 13.59 2.21
N VAL A 65 -5.25 12.37 2.38
CA VAL A 65 -4.45 11.15 2.22
C VAL A 65 -3.87 11.05 0.81
N LYS A 66 -4.68 11.33 -0.22
CA LYS A 66 -4.19 11.34 -1.60
C LYS A 66 -3.13 12.40 -1.84
N ALA A 67 -3.31 13.62 -1.31
CA ALA A 67 -2.33 14.69 -1.43
C ALA A 67 -1.01 14.35 -0.70
N ASP A 68 -1.08 13.77 0.49
CA ASP A 68 0.09 13.52 1.34
C ASP A 68 0.86 12.25 0.92
N THR A 69 0.17 11.24 0.38
CA THR A 69 0.75 9.89 0.15
C THR A 69 0.63 9.37 -1.28
N GLY A 70 -0.23 9.98 -2.10
CA GLY A 70 -0.59 9.46 -3.42
C GLY A 70 -1.55 8.25 -3.39
N ILE A 71 -2.00 7.82 -2.22
CA ILE A 71 -2.94 6.69 -2.07
C ILE A 71 -4.37 7.18 -2.25
N THR A 72 -5.14 6.50 -3.09
CA THR A 72 -6.58 6.72 -3.20
C THR A 72 -7.30 5.79 -2.21
N ILE A 73 -8.13 6.35 -1.34
CA ILE A 73 -9.00 5.55 -0.46
C ILE A 73 -10.28 5.22 -1.22
N GLU A 74 -10.61 3.93 -1.31
CA GLU A 74 -11.90 3.44 -1.78
C GLU A 74 -12.73 3.02 -0.56
N TYR A 75 -13.76 3.79 -0.26
CA TYR A 75 -14.69 3.46 0.81
C TYR A 75 -15.72 2.42 0.34
N ILE A 76 -15.76 1.30 1.05
CA ILE A 76 -16.74 0.23 0.87
C ILE A 76 -17.68 0.31 2.07
N SER A 77 -18.80 1.00 1.89
CA SER A 77 -19.86 1.11 2.89
C SER A 77 -20.73 -0.15 2.88
N ALA A 78 -20.96 -0.73 4.04
CA ALA A 78 -21.81 -1.92 4.19
C ALA A 78 -22.55 -1.89 5.54
N THR A 79 -23.58 -2.74 5.68
CA THR A 79 -24.22 -2.96 6.98
C THR A 79 -23.31 -3.78 7.90
N THR A 80 -23.49 -3.70 9.22
CA THR A 80 -22.75 -4.50 10.21
C THR A 80 -22.72 -6.00 9.88
N ASP A 81 -23.86 -6.55 9.47
CA ASP A 81 -23.97 -7.96 9.08
C ASP A 81 -23.16 -8.27 7.82
N ASP A 82 -23.17 -7.37 6.85
CA ASP A 82 -22.45 -7.55 5.59
C ASP A 82 -20.95 -7.36 5.76
N VAL A 83 -20.50 -6.44 6.61
CA VAL A 83 -19.09 -6.34 7.04
C VAL A 83 -18.64 -7.68 7.61
N THR A 84 -19.43 -8.24 8.55
CA THR A 84 -19.10 -9.52 9.19
C THR A 84 -19.01 -10.65 8.16
N LYS A 85 -20.01 -10.79 7.27
CA LYS A 85 -20.00 -11.80 6.21
C LYS A 85 -18.81 -11.64 5.27
N ARG A 86 -18.48 -10.41 4.90
CA ARG A 86 -17.39 -10.12 3.95
C ARG A 86 -16.02 -10.43 4.52
N VAL A 87 -15.79 -10.11 5.80
CA VAL A 87 -14.55 -10.49 6.50
C VAL A 87 -14.37 -12.01 6.52
N VAL A 88 -15.44 -12.76 6.76
CA VAL A 88 -15.37 -14.23 6.85
C VAL A 88 -15.23 -14.89 5.48
N THR A 89 -15.98 -14.43 4.47
CA THR A 89 -16.11 -15.13 3.19
C THR A 89 -15.25 -14.55 2.06
N GLN A 90 -14.85 -13.28 2.16
CA GLN A 90 -14.14 -12.53 1.13
C GLN A 90 -12.98 -11.72 1.75
N PRO A 91 -12.03 -12.35 2.45
CA PRO A 91 -10.96 -11.64 3.18
C PRO A 91 -10.07 -10.77 2.27
N ASN A 92 -9.94 -11.13 1.00
CA ASN A 92 -9.12 -10.39 0.03
C ASN A 92 -9.84 -9.18 -0.60
N SER A 93 -11.07 -8.86 -0.18
CA SER A 93 -11.88 -7.78 -0.76
C SER A 93 -11.69 -6.41 -0.10
N PHE A 94 -10.92 -6.33 0.98
CA PHE A 94 -10.61 -5.09 1.69
C PHE A 94 -9.16 -5.13 2.22
N ASP A 95 -8.64 -3.96 2.57
CA ASP A 95 -7.29 -3.81 3.12
C ASP A 95 -7.33 -3.25 4.56
N VAL A 96 -8.31 -2.40 4.86
CA VAL A 96 -8.60 -1.89 6.20
C VAL A 96 -10.03 -2.24 6.58
N LEU A 97 -10.19 -2.71 7.81
CA LEU A 97 -11.49 -3.05 8.39
C LEU A 97 -11.84 -2.06 9.50
N ASP A 98 -13.02 -1.48 9.37
CA ASP A 98 -13.74 -0.79 10.43
C ASP A 98 -14.96 -1.62 10.83
N THR A 99 -15.01 -2.00 12.10
CA THR A 99 -16.05 -2.88 12.64
C THR A 99 -16.30 -2.58 14.10
N GLU A 100 -17.52 -2.89 14.54
CA GLU A 100 -17.94 -2.71 15.91
C GLU A 100 -17.25 -3.70 16.83
N TYR A 101 -16.91 -3.24 18.04
CA TYR A 101 -16.20 -4.02 19.04
C TYR A 101 -16.85 -5.40 19.31
N PHE A 102 -18.18 -5.46 19.40
CA PHE A 102 -18.89 -6.71 19.68
C PHE A 102 -18.77 -7.76 18.56
N SER A 103 -18.45 -7.34 17.33
CA SER A 103 -18.26 -8.23 16.17
C SER A 103 -16.90 -8.91 16.23
N LEU A 104 -15.89 -8.32 16.90
CA LEU A 104 -14.54 -8.86 16.99
C LEU A 104 -14.50 -10.29 17.55
N LYS A 105 -15.40 -10.64 18.48
CA LYS A 105 -15.49 -12.02 19.02
C LYS A 105 -15.80 -13.07 17.95
N LYS A 106 -16.43 -12.67 16.84
CA LYS A 106 -16.70 -13.53 15.68
C LYS A 106 -15.60 -13.43 14.62
N LEU A 107 -15.00 -12.24 14.47
CA LEU A 107 -14.03 -11.97 13.40
C LEU A 107 -12.61 -12.44 13.73
N VAL A 108 -12.13 -12.22 14.95
CA VAL A 108 -10.76 -12.62 15.34
C VAL A 108 -10.54 -14.13 15.20
N PRO A 109 -11.47 -15.02 15.63
CA PRO A 109 -11.30 -16.45 15.44
C PRO A 109 -11.32 -16.91 13.98
N SER A 110 -11.81 -16.07 13.05
CA SER A 110 -11.84 -16.44 11.63
C SER A 110 -10.45 -16.42 10.97
N GLY A 111 -9.45 -15.81 11.62
CA GLY A 111 -8.07 -15.76 11.11
C GLY A 111 -7.86 -14.87 9.88
N ASN A 112 -8.89 -14.13 9.47
CA ASN A 112 -8.88 -13.33 8.23
C ASN A 112 -8.45 -11.88 8.42
N ILE A 113 -8.22 -11.46 9.67
CA ILE A 113 -7.80 -10.11 10.03
C ILE A 113 -6.45 -10.15 10.74
N LEU A 114 -5.60 -9.16 10.46
CA LEU A 114 -4.27 -9.05 11.03
C LEU A 114 -4.25 -7.94 12.09
N ALA A 115 -3.50 -8.18 13.17
CA ALA A 115 -3.24 -7.15 14.17
C ALA A 115 -2.36 -6.04 13.57
N MET A 116 -2.67 -4.80 13.91
CA MET A 116 -1.83 -3.64 13.58
C MET A 116 -0.72 -3.46 14.60
N ASP A 117 0.49 -3.16 14.13
CA ASP A 117 1.61 -2.80 15.01
C ASP A 117 1.44 -1.36 15.51
N ALA A 118 0.99 -1.22 16.77
CA ALA A 118 0.74 0.06 17.41
C ALA A 118 1.93 1.03 17.37
N LYS A 119 3.17 0.52 17.37
CA LYS A 119 4.39 1.35 17.34
C LYS A 119 4.56 2.12 16.03
N LYS A 120 3.87 1.70 14.95
CA LYS A 120 3.90 2.37 13.64
C LYS A 120 2.82 3.45 13.51
N ILE A 121 1.93 3.58 14.50
CA ILE A 121 0.82 4.52 14.48
C ILE A 121 1.24 5.76 15.28
N LYS A 122 1.55 6.86 14.58
CA LYS A 122 2.10 8.10 15.15
C LYS A 122 1.32 8.63 16.37
N TYR A 123 0.00 8.54 16.33
CA TYR A 123 -0.89 9.12 17.35
C TYR A 123 -1.54 8.04 18.24
N PHE A 124 -0.97 6.84 18.33
CA PHE A 124 -1.54 5.75 19.13
C PHE A 124 -1.67 6.11 20.60
N ASP A 125 -0.66 6.78 21.17
CA ASP A 125 -0.63 7.17 22.58
C ASP A 125 -1.60 8.33 22.91
N GLU A 126 -2.21 8.96 21.90
CA GLU A 126 -3.26 9.98 22.09
C GLU A 126 -4.67 9.37 22.20
N ILE A 127 -4.81 8.06 21.92
CA ILE A 127 -6.08 7.36 22.10
C ILE A 127 -6.43 7.33 23.60
N THR A 128 -7.70 7.55 23.90
CA THR A 128 -8.19 7.48 25.28
C THR A 128 -7.77 6.16 25.96
N PRO A 129 -7.24 6.20 27.21
CA PRO A 129 -6.78 5.01 27.92
C PRO A 129 -7.90 4.01 28.22
N ILE A 130 -9.16 4.40 28.00
CA ILE A 130 -10.32 3.52 28.12
C ILE A 130 -10.16 2.26 27.25
N PHE A 131 -9.74 2.41 26.00
CA PHE A 131 -9.66 1.28 25.06
C PHE A 131 -8.40 0.42 25.21
N THR A 132 -7.34 0.95 25.84
CA THR A 132 -6.05 0.26 25.97
C THR A 132 -5.79 -0.28 27.38
N LYS A 133 -6.23 0.44 28.41
CA LYS A 133 -5.94 0.15 29.82
C LYS A 133 -7.19 -0.13 30.65
N GLY A 134 -8.39 0.18 30.14
CA GLY A 134 -9.61 0.12 30.96
C GLY A 134 -9.59 1.16 32.08
N GLU A 135 -9.04 2.35 31.80
CA GLU A 135 -8.92 3.44 32.77
C GLU A 135 -9.40 4.74 32.16
N LEU A 136 -10.04 5.59 32.97
CA LEU A 136 -10.31 6.98 32.62
C LEU A 136 -8.99 7.77 32.50
N PRO A 137 -8.99 8.94 31.84
CA PRO A 137 -7.79 9.79 31.74
C PRO A 137 -7.15 10.19 33.08
N ASN A 138 -7.93 10.15 34.17
CA ASN A 138 -7.45 10.41 35.54
C ASN A 138 -6.89 9.16 36.25
N GLY A 139 -6.73 8.03 35.55
CA GLY A 139 -6.20 6.77 36.11
C GLY A 139 -7.22 5.93 36.89
N LYS A 140 -8.48 6.36 36.97
CA LYS A 140 -9.53 5.56 37.62
C LYS A 140 -9.94 4.39 36.72
N LYS A 141 -9.84 3.17 37.23
CA LYS A 141 -10.35 1.97 36.55
C LYS A 141 -11.85 2.06 36.30
N ILE A 142 -12.27 1.73 35.08
CA ILE A 142 -13.69 1.61 34.74
C ILE A 142 -14.24 0.29 35.26
N GLY A 143 -15.53 0.30 35.62
CA GLY A 143 -16.22 -0.92 36.04
C GLY A 143 -16.35 -1.91 34.89
N ASP A 144 -16.38 -3.18 35.24
CA ASP A 144 -16.58 -4.33 34.34
C ASP A 144 -18.06 -4.60 34.02
N GLN A 145 -18.96 -3.71 34.44
CA GLN A 145 -20.42 -3.91 34.42
C GLN A 145 -21.12 -3.26 33.21
N GLY A 146 -20.51 -3.31 32.03
CA GLY A 146 -21.11 -2.89 30.76
C GLY A 146 -21.22 -4.05 29.78
N THR A 147 -22.36 -4.16 29.09
CA THR A 147 -22.77 -5.22 28.12
C THR A 147 -21.66 -5.75 27.22
#